data_AF-A0A172U3A6-F1
#
_entry.id   AF-A0A172U3A6-F1
#
_cell.length_a   1.000
_cell.length_b   1.000
_cell.length_c   1.000
_cell.angle_alpha   90.00
_cell.angle_beta   90.00
_cell.angle_gamma   90.00
#
_symmetry.space_group_name_H-M   'P 1'
#
loop_
_entity.id
_entity.type
_entity.pdbx_description
1 polymer ?
#
loop_
_entity_poly.entity_id
_entity_poly.type
_entity_poly.pdbx_seq_one_letter_code
_entity_poly.pdbx_strand_id
1 'polypeptide(L)'
;MIKKTDYYFGAEFKDFNQDGHKDILLHYSSNATMVLDLFVYIPTIKSFKEVKGFRQFPAPLPIKNTGYYYSYHKSGCADMNWDSDLFYIKDFKAITLGKISGRQCDNRDGVKDAVYIHKFHGKQKQFFKTLPIMTIWKYKDYKWGFIEEYWTNNYRQFL
;
A
#
# COMPACT_ATOMS: atom_id res chain seq x y z
N MET A 1 -21.48 2.20 -11.09
CA MET A 1 -21.82 1.17 -12.10
C MET A 1 -20.51 0.58 -12.60
N ILE A 2 -20.25 -0.70 -12.30
CA ILE A 2 -19.08 -1.43 -12.83
C ILE A 2 -19.29 -1.59 -14.33
N LYS A 3 -18.32 -1.19 -15.16
CA LYS A 3 -18.46 -1.25 -16.62
C LYS A 3 -17.87 -2.55 -17.15
N LYS A 4 -18.50 -3.11 -18.20
CA LYS A 4 -18.08 -4.35 -18.88
C LYS A 4 -16.64 -4.31 -19.45
N THR A 5 -16.01 -3.15 -19.51
CA THR A 5 -14.64 -2.94 -19.99
C THR A 5 -13.57 -3.19 -18.93
N ASP A 6 -13.96 -3.36 -17.66
CA ASP A 6 -13.01 -3.58 -16.58
C ASP A 6 -12.68 -5.07 -16.47
N TYR A 7 -11.42 -5.44 -16.72
CA TYR A 7 -10.94 -6.82 -16.66
C TYR A 7 -10.76 -7.29 -15.21
N TYR A 8 -11.86 -7.49 -14.49
CA TYR A 8 -11.83 -8.13 -13.17
C TYR A 8 -11.83 -9.64 -13.30
N PHE A 9 -11.04 -10.32 -12.45
CA PHE A 9 -11.00 -11.78 -12.40
C PHE A 9 -11.55 -12.36 -11.09
N GLY A 10 -11.94 -11.51 -10.14
CA GLY A 10 -12.48 -11.94 -8.86
C GLY A 10 -13.02 -10.79 -8.01
N ALA A 11 -13.79 -11.14 -6.99
CA ALA A 11 -14.30 -10.22 -5.98
C ALA A 11 -14.15 -10.84 -4.59
N GLU A 12 -13.73 -10.04 -3.61
CA GLU A 12 -13.69 -10.37 -2.19
C GLU A 12 -14.66 -9.47 -1.43
N PHE A 13 -15.35 -10.05 -0.45
CA PHE A 13 -16.24 -9.32 0.46
C PHE A 13 -15.65 -9.33 1.87
N LYS A 14 -15.23 -8.17 2.35
CA LYS A 14 -14.51 -8.03 3.63
C LYS A 14 -14.80 -6.67 4.23
N ASP A 15 -14.90 -6.60 5.55
CA ASP A 15 -14.89 -5.32 6.26
C ASP A 15 -13.46 -4.73 6.19
N PHE A 16 -13.23 -3.89 5.18
CA PHE A 16 -11.90 -3.37 4.87
C PHE A 16 -11.63 -2.12 5.72
N ASN A 17 -12.62 -1.23 5.80
CA ASN A 17 -12.51 0.02 6.56
C ASN A 17 -12.75 -0.13 8.08
N GLN A 18 -13.11 -1.33 8.55
CA GLN A 18 -13.37 -1.66 9.95
C GLN A 18 -14.59 -0.93 10.53
N ASP A 19 -15.61 -0.65 9.71
CA ASP A 19 -16.85 -0.01 10.14
C ASP A 19 -17.96 -0.99 10.54
N GLY A 20 -17.69 -2.30 10.48
CA GLY A 20 -18.63 -3.37 10.80
C GLY A 20 -19.47 -3.84 9.61
N HIS A 21 -19.31 -3.23 8.42
CA HIS A 21 -19.97 -3.64 7.19
C HIS A 21 -18.98 -4.22 6.18
N LYS A 22 -19.44 -5.19 5.38
CA LYS A 22 -18.60 -5.75 4.32
C LYS A 22 -18.51 -4.78 3.14
N ASP A 23 -17.29 -4.50 2.74
CA ASP A 23 -16.91 -3.79 1.52
C ASP A 23 -16.69 -4.79 0.38
N ILE A 24 -16.55 -4.25 -0.84
CA ILE A 24 -16.21 -5.04 -2.03
C ILE A 24 -14.81 -4.67 -2.50
N LEU A 25 -13.95 -5.67 -2.61
CA LEU A 25 -12.65 -5.59 -3.28
C LEU A 25 -12.76 -6.30 -4.63
N LEU A 26 -12.50 -5.58 -5.72
CA LEU A 26 -12.48 -6.17 -7.06
C LEU A 26 -11.05 -6.35 -7.53
N HIS A 27 -10.71 -7.57 -7.95
CA HIS A 27 -9.36 -7.93 -8.37
C HIS A 27 -9.16 -7.65 -9.85
N TYR A 28 -8.25 -6.73 -10.16
CA TYR A 28 -7.94 -6.36 -11.54
C TYR A 28 -6.91 -7.31 -12.15
N SER A 29 -7.19 -7.84 -13.33
CA SER A 29 -6.27 -8.73 -14.04
C SER A 29 -5.01 -7.97 -14.42
N SER A 30 -3.90 -8.28 -13.74
CA SER A 30 -2.62 -7.61 -13.91
C SER A 30 -1.48 -8.62 -13.75
N ASN A 31 -0.42 -8.42 -14.53
CA ASN A 31 0.84 -9.17 -14.37
C ASN A 31 1.64 -8.71 -13.14
N ALA A 32 1.19 -7.66 -12.45
CA ALA A 32 1.80 -7.10 -11.26
C ALA A 32 1.17 -7.64 -9.97
N THR A 33 1.77 -7.30 -8.83
CA THR A 33 1.20 -7.52 -7.48
C THR A 33 -0.28 -7.11 -7.42
N MET A 34 -1.10 -7.91 -6.74
CA MET A 34 -2.57 -7.78 -6.62
C MET A 34 -3.07 -6.31 -6.61
N VAL A 35 -3.61 -5.86 -7.75
CA VAL A 35 -4.22 -4.53 -7.90
C VAL A 35 -5.72 -4.63 -7.66
N LEU A 36 -6.25 -3.76 -6.81
CA LEU A 36 -7.64 -3.81 -6.36
C LEU A 36 -8.36 -2.48 -6.61
N ASP A 37 -9.66 -2.56 -6.88
CA ASP A 37 -10.59 -1.47 -6.57
C ASP A 37 -11.31 -1.78 -5.26
N LEU A 38 -11.54 -0.74 -4.46
CA LEU A 38 -12.30 -0.82 -3.23
C LEU A 38 -13.59 -0.04 -3.37
N PHE A 39 -14.70 -0.67 -3.01
CA PHE A 39 -16.00 -0.04 -2.87
C PHE A 39 -16.46 -0.20 -1.43
N VAL A 40 -16.53 0.93 -0.72
CA VAL A 40 -16.95 0.98 0.68
C VAL A 40 -18.47 1.02 0.78
N TYR A 41 -19.06 0.21 1.66
CA TYR A 41 -20.49 0.24 1.91
C TYR A 41 -20.87 1.46 2.76
N ILE A 42 -21.97 2.14 2.41
CA ILE A 42 -22.50 3.29 3.15
C ILE A 42 -23.89 2.91 3.68
N PRO A 43 -24.03 2.57 4.98
CA PRO A 43 -25.29 2.09 5.53
C PRO A 43 -26.46 3.07 5.41
N THR A 44 -26.19 4.36 5.56
CA THR A 44 -27.21 5.42 5.54
C THR A 44 -27.94 5.53 4.20
N ILE A 45 -27.24 5.24 3.10
CA ILE A 45 -27.81 5.26 1.74
C ILE A 45 -27.90 3.87 1.11
N LYS A 46 -27.57 2.82 1.87
CA LYS A 46 -27.58 1.40 1.46
C LYS A 46 -26.89 1.15 0.10
N SER A 47 -25.74 1.80 -0.11
CA SER A 47 -25.06 1.77 -1.41
C SER A 47 -23.55 1.71 -1.23
N PHE A 48 -22.87 1.28 -2.28
CA PHE A 48 -21.41 1.20 -2.34
C PHE A 48 -20.83 2.42 -3.02
N LYS A 49 -19.72 2.93 -2.50
CA LYS A 49 -18.97 4.04 -3.10
C LYS A 49 -17.52 3.66 -3.30
N GLU A 50 -17.07 3.85 -4.53
CA GLU A 50 -15.69 3.60 -4.94
C GLU A 50 -14.73 4.52 -4.20
N VAL A 51 -13.64 3.93 -3.68
CA VAL A 51 -12.51 4.66 -3.12
C VAL A 51 -11.56 5.04 -4.25
N LYS A 52 -11.55 6.32 -4.61
CA LYS A 52 -10.71 6.84 -5.69
C LYS A 52 -9.23 6.74 -5.35
N GLY A 53 -8.44 6.30 -6.33
CA GLY A 53 -6.99 6.16 -6.21
C GLY A 53 -6.52 4.89 -5.52
N PHE A 54 -7.42 3.98 -5.11
CA PHE A 54 -7.06 2.77 -4.37
C PHE A 54 -6.12 1.82 -5.14
N ARG A 55 -6.25 1.75 -6.48
CA ARG A 55 -5.35 0.97 -7.35
C ARG A 55 -3.86 1.32 -7.23
N GLN A 56 -3.52 2.48 -6.66
CA GLN A 56 -2.12 2.87 -6.39
C GLN A 56 -1.48 2.05 -5.26
N PHE A 57 -2.27 1.27 -4.53
CA PHE A 57 -1.84 0.54 -3.34
C PHE A 57 -2.07 -0.97 -3.51
N PRO A 58 -1.19 -1.70 -4.22
CA PRO A 58 -1.34 -3.13 -4.41
C PRO A 58 -1.16 -3.91 -3.11
N ALA A 59 -1.83 -5.06 -3.01
CA ALA A 59 -1.83 -5.93 -1.82
C ALA A 59 -1.96 -5.16 -0.48
N PRO A 60 -2.99 -4.33 -0.31
CA PRO A 60 -3.12 -3.47 0.87
C PRO A 60 -3.45 -4.29 2.11
N LEU A 61 -2.78 -3.98 3.22
CA LEU A 61 -2.97 -4.58 4.54
C LEU A 61 -3.28 -3.49 5.57
N PRO A 62 -4.24 -3.72 6.49
CA PRO A 62 -4.54 -2.78 7.55
C PRO A 62 -3.46 -2.80 8.63
N ILE A 63 -3.13 -1.63 9.18
CA ILE A 63 -2.47 -1.54 10.48
C ILE A 63 -3.56 -1.71 11.53
N LYS A 64 -3.51 -2.82 12.27
CA LYS A 64 -4.56 -3.25 13.22
C LYS A 64 -4.93 -2.13 14.20
N ASN A 65 -6.23 -1.98 14.45
CA ASN A 65 -6.81 -1.00 15.38
C ASN A 65 -6.47 0.46 15.01
N THR A 66 -6.32 0.74 13.72
CA THR A 66 -6.09 2.10 13.19
C THR A 66 -6.86 2.31 11.89
N GLY A 67 -6.98 3.56 11.42
CA GLY A 67 -7.50 3.89 10.10
C GLY A 67 -6.46 3.92 8.97
N TYR A 68 -5.28 3.32 9.20
CA TYR A 68 -4.14 3.37 8.28
C TYR A 68 -3.82 1.99 7.71
N TYR A 69 -3.23 2.00 6.52
CA TYR A 69 -2.95 0.81 5.73
C TYR A 69 -1.56 0.92 5.13
N TYR A 70 -0.96 -0.21 4.82
CA TYR A 70 0.23 -0.24 3.99
C TYR A 70 0.06 -1.18 2.80
N SER A 71 0.71 -0.86 1.69
CA SER A 71 0.72 -1.65 0.46
C SER A 71 2.03 -2.41 0.32
N TYR A 72 2.08 -3.30 -0.68
CA TYR A 72 3.34 -3.78 -1.22
C TYR A 72 3.25 -3.92 -2.72
N HIS A 73 4.33 -3.58 -3.41
CA HIS A 73 4.51 -4.04 -4.77
C HIS A 73 5.98 -4.31 -5.13
N LYS A 74 6.17 -5.30 -6.01
CA LYS A 74 7.43 -5.54 -6.68
C LYS A 74 7.76 -4.33 -7.57
N SER A 75 9.02 -3.90 -7.59
CA SER A 75 9.50 -2.72 -8.34
C SER A 75 10.71 -3.03 -9.21
N GLY A 76 10.80 -4.27 -9.69
CA GLY A 76 11.84 -4.74 -10.60
C GLY A 76 12.87 -5.66 -9.96
N CYS A 77 13.88 -6.00 -10.73
CA CYS A 77 14.97 -6.91 -10.36
C CYS A 77 14.48 -8.21 -9.68
N ALA A 78 13.51 -8.90 -10.30
CA ALA A 78 12.94 -10.14 -9.76
C ALA A 78 12.54 -10.05 -8.27
N ASP A 79 11.94 -8.91 -7.88
CA ASP A 79 11.48 -8.61 -6.52
C ASP A 79 12.57 -8.22 -5.49
N MET A 80 13.81 -8.03 -5.96
CA MET A 80 14.89 -7.43 -5.18
C MET A 80 14.72 -5.92 -5.01
N ASN A 81 14.11 -5.26 -6.00
CA ASN A 81 13.61 -3.91 -5.85
C ASN A 81 12.11 -3.97 -5.52
N TRP A 82 11.70 -3.27 -4.48
CA TRP A 82 10.32 -3.31 -3.98
C TRP A 82 9.94 -1.98 -3.34
N ASP A 83 8.64 -1.77 -3.25
CA ASP A 83 8.07 -0.57 -2.65
C ASP A 83 6.90 -0.94 -1.73
N SER A 84 6.70 -0.12 -0.71
CA SER A 84 5.56 -0.20 0.19
C SER A 84 5.12 1.22 0.53
N ASP A 85 3.82 1.48 0.43
CA ASP A 85 3.26 2.81 0.67
C ASP A 85 2.35 2.77 1.91
N LEU A 86 2.50 3.76 2.78
CA LEU A 86 1.59 4.04 3.89
C LEU A 86 0.49 4.99 3.40
N PHE A 87 -0.76 4.67 3.68
CA PHE A 87 -1.89 5.48 3.26
C PHE A 87 -3.07 5.37 4.23
N TYR A 88 -4.06 6.25 4.03
CA TYR A 88 -5.36 6.20 4.69
C TYR A 88 -6.47 6.49 3.70
N ILE A 89 -7.71 6.21 4.09
CA ILE A 89 -8.89 6.52 3.29
C ILE A 89 -9.65 7.66 3.97
N LYS A 90 -9.93 8.72 3.23
CA LYS A 90 -10.78 9.83 3.67
C LYS A 90 -11.63 10.33 2.52
N ASP A 91 -12.90 10.58 2.79
CA ASP A 91 -13.88 11.06 1.81
C ASP A 91 -13.91 10.21 0.52
N PHE A 92 -13.78 8.88 0.66
CA PHE A 92 -13.71 7.91 -0.44
C PHE A 92 -12.55 8.18 -1.40
N LYS A 93 -11.41 8.64 -0.87
CA LYS A 93 -10.13 8.79 -1.57
C LYS A 93 -9.03 8.14 -0.75
N ALA A 94 -8.17 7.38 -1.41
CA ALA A 94 -6.96 6.86 -0.79
C ALA A 94 -5.85 7.93 -0.88
N ILE A 95 -5.20 8.23 0.25
CA ILE A 95 -4.25 9.33 0.41
C ILE A 95 -2.92 8.78 0.94
N THR A 96 -1.87 8.93 0.14
CA THR A 96 -0.50 8.53 0.52
C THR A 96 0.07 9.44 1.61
N LEU A 97 0.76 8.83 2.58
CA LEU A 97 1.47 9.49 3.67
C LEU A 97 2.97 9.20 3.64
N GLY A 98 3.36 8.00 3.21
CA GLY A 98 4.73 7.57 3.23
C GLY A 98 5.03 6.52 2.18
N LYS A 99 6.30 6.41 1.82
CA LYS A 99 6.81 5.35 0.94
C LYS A 99 8.14 4.82 1.45
N ILE A 100 8.26 3.50 1.48
CA ILE A 100 9.51 2.77 1.64
C ILE A 100 9.88 2.19 0.28
N SER A 101 11.13 2.35 -0.12
CA SER A 101 11.71 1.74 -1.32
C SER A 101 12.94 0.94 -0.93
N GLY A 102 12.91 -0.37 -1.11
CA GLY A 102 14.10 -1.23 -0.99
C GLY A 102 14.79 -1.37 -2.34
N ARG A 103 16.08 -1.03 -2.41
CA ARG A 103 16.92 -1.17 -3.61
C ARG A 103 18.08 -2.11 -3.31
N GLN A 104 18.25 -3.14 -4.14
CA GLN A 104 19.27 -4.19 -3.97
C GLN A 104 19.99 -4.59 -5.26
N CYS A 105 19.65 -3.93 -6.35
CA CYS A 105 20.23 -4.17 -7.67
C CYS A 105 20.72 -2.89 -8.33
N ASP A 106 20.76 -1.78 -7.58
CA ASP A 106 20.92 -0.45 -8.14
C ASP A 106 22.37 0.03 -8.09
N ASN A 107 23.34 -0.90 -8.15
CA ASN A 107 24.76 -0.55 -8.31
C ASN A 107 25.10 0.13 -9.66
N ARG A 108 24.09 0.55 -10.42
CA ARG A 108 24.14 1.38 -11.64
C ARG A 108 23.32 2.65 -11.40
N ASP A 109 23.77 3.79 -11.93
CA ASP A 109 23.12 5.11 -11.84
C ASP A 109 23.16 5.81 -10.46
N GLY A 110 24.08 5.41 -9.58
CA GLY A 110 24.42 6.17 -8.35
C GLY A 110 23.46 5.98 -7.17
N VAL A 111 22.48 5.09 -7.27
CA VAL A 111 21.57 4.72 -6.17
C VAL A 111 22.20 3.58 -5.37
N LYS A 112 22.51 3.79 -4.10
CA LYS A 112 23.13 2.73 -3.29
C LYS A 112 22.10 1.69 -2.86
N ASP A 113 22.55 0.44 -2.74
CA ASP A 113 21.74 -0.61 -2.12
C ASP A 113 21.35 -0.19 -0.68
N ALA A 114 20.08 0.11 -0.49
CA ALA A 114 19.56 0.68 0.74
C ALA A 114 18.03 0.61 0.79
N VAL A 115 17.50 0.92 1.98
CA VAL A 115 16.07 1.19 2.17
C VAL A 115 15.88 2.69 2.28
N TYR A 116 15.14 3.27 1.35
CA TYR A 116 14.84 4.70 1.31
C TYR A 116 13.42 4.97 1.80
N ILE A 117 13.26 5.94 2.68
CA ILE A 117 11.99 6.25 3.31
C ILE A 117 11.64 7.71 3.06
N HIS A 118 10.42 7.95 2.61
CA HIS A 118 9.91 9.27 2.24
C HIS A 118 8.56 9.53 2.91
N LYS A 119 8.32 10.80 3.24
CA LYS A 119 7.03 11.34 3.67
C LYS A 119 6.35 12.06 2.50
N PHE A 120 5.03 12.13 2.55
CA PHE A 120 4.21 12.86 1.59
C PHE A 120 3.40 13.94 2.29
N HIS A 121 3.54 15.19 1.83
CA HIS A 121 2.64 16.28 2.16
C HIS A 121 1.82 16.62 0.91
N GLY A 122 0.66 15.98 0.79
CA GLY A 122 -0.11 15.99 -0.46
C GLY A 122 0.68 15.33 -1.59
N LYS A 123 0.97 16.08 -2.66
CA LYS A 123 1.77 15.60 -3.80
C LYS A 123 3.28 15.73 -3.58
N GLN A 124 3.71 16.46 -2.56
CA GLN A 124 5.13 16.73 -2.32
C GLN A 124 5.77 15.54 -1.61
N LYS A 125 6.76 14.93 -2.27
CA LYS A 125 7.60 13.87 -1.70
C LYS A 125 8.79 14.50 -0.97
N GLN A 126 8.95 14.18 0.30
CA GLN A 126 10.05 14.63 1.15
C GLN A 126 10.88 13.43 1.61
N PHE A 127 12.20 13.51 1.47
CA PHE A 127 13.11 12.51 2.03
C PHE A 127 12.98 12.48 3.56
N PHE A 128 12.86 11.29 4.14
CA PHE A 128 12.78 11.12 5.59
C PHE A 128 14.06 10.51 6.14
N LYS A 129 14.45 9.33 5.66
CA LYS A 129 15.70 8.67 6.06
C LYS A 129 16.09 7.54 5.11
N THR A 130 17.34 7.11 5.24
CA THR A 130 17.87 5.91 4.59
C THR A 130 18.33 4.92 5.66
N LEU A 131 18.10 3.63 5.43
CA LEU A 131 18.64 2.55 6.26
C LEU A 131 19.53 1.64 5.41
N PRO A 132 20.59 1.03 5.99
CA PRO A 132 21.38 0.02 5.29
C PRO A 132 20.49 -1.12 4.81
N ILE A 133 20.76 -1.66 3.62
CA ILE A 133 19.93 -2.76 3.09
C ILE A 133 19.93 -4.00 3.99
N MET A 134 21.02 -4.25 4.71
CA MET A 134 21.15 -5.33 5.69
C MET A 134 20.11 -5.25 6.82
N THR A 135 19.44 -4.09 7.01
CA THR A 135 18.41 -3.89 8.03
C THR A 135 17.27 -4.89 7.86
N ILE A 136 16.83 -5.16 6.63
CA ILE A 136 15.72 -6.08 6.36
C ILE A 136 16.06 -7.54 6.68
N TRP A 137 17.35 -7.91 6.79
CA TRP A 137 17.78 -9.30 7.11
C TRP A 137 17.58 -9.65 8.58
N LYS A 138 17.36 -8.65 9.43
CA LYS A 138 17.18 -8.82 10.87
C LYS A 138 15.74 -9.13 11.26
N TYR A 139 14.79 -8.93 10.33
CA TYR A 139 13.38 -9.11 10.59
C TYR A 139 12.95 -10.52 10.20
N LYS A 140 11.99 -11.06 10.97
CA LYS A 140 11.26 -12.26 10.57
C LYS A 140 10.65 -12.01 9.18
N ASP A 141 10.69 -13.02 8.30
CA ASP A 141 10.15 -12.91 6.94
C ASP A 141 10.79 -11.79 6.09
N TYR A 142 12.04 -11.42 6.41
CA TYR A 142 12.88 -10.55 5.60
C TYR A 142 12.23 -9.16 5.39
N LYS A 143 12.09 -8.71 4.14
CA LYS A 143 11.47 -7.42 3.80
C LYS A 143 10.01 -7.33 4.27
N TRP A 144 9.28 -8.45 4.33
CA TRP A 144 7.87 -8.46 4.67
C TRP A 144 7.63 -8.13 6.14
N GLY A 145 8.35 -8.78 7.05
CA GLY A 145 8.26 -8.44 8.46
C GLY A 145 8.87 -7.07 8.76
N PHE A 146 9.89 -6.64 8.02
CA PHE A 146 10.35 -5.25 8.13
C PHE A 146 9.25 -4.25 7.77
N ILE A 147 8.54 -4.44 6.66
CA ILE A 147 7.45 -3.53 6.24
C ILE A 147 6.34 -3.50 7.29
N GLU A 148 5.86 -4.67 7.72
CA GLU A 148 4.78 -4.79 8.71
C GLU A 148 5.17 -4.09 10.01
N GLU A 149 6.33 -4.42 10.57
CA GLU A 149 6.78 -3.86 11.84
C GLU A 149 7.10 -2.37 11.72
N TYR A 150 7.77 -1.95 10.65
CA TYR A 150 8.11 -0.54 10.44
C TYR A 150 6.86 0.31 10.37
N TRP A 151 5.87 -0.05 9.55
CA TRP A 151 4.65 0.73 9.44
C TRP A 151 3.85 0.72 10.73
N THR A 152 3.68 -0.45 11.36
CA THR A 152 2.96 -0.58 12.62
C THR A 152 3.55 0.32 13.70
N ASN A 153 4.88 0.37 13.81
CA ASN A 153 5.56 1.12 14.87
C ASN A 153 5.79 2.60 14.54
N ASN A 154 5.77 3.00 13.27
CA ASN A 154 6.20 4.34 12.84
C ASN A 154 5.15 5.16 12.09
N TYR A 155 3.95 4.63 11.78
CA TYR A 155 2.96 5.35 10.95
C TYR A 155 2.64 6.76 11.48
N ARG A 156 2.62 6.95 12.80
CA ARG A 156 2.34 8.25 13.44
C ARG A 156 3.34 9.34 13.10
N GLN A 157 4.57 8.97 12.71
CA GLN A 157 5.57 9.94 12.31
C GLN A 157 5.28 10.55 10.92
N PHE A 158 4.35 9.97 10.17
CA PHE A 158 3.98 10.38 8.80
C PHE A 158 2.66 11.17 8.75
N LEU A 159 2.09 11.51 9.91
CA LEU A 159 0.86 12.30 10.04
C LEU A 159 1.13 13.80 10.04
#